data_AF-H6U8E5-F1
#
_entry.id   AF-H6U8E5-F1
#
_cell.length_a   1.000
_cell.length_b   1.000
_cell.length_c   1.000
_cell.angle_alpha   90.00
_cell.angle_beta   90.00
_cell.angle_gamma   90.00
#
_symmetry.space_group_name_H-M   'P 1'
#
loop_
_entity.id
_entity.type
_entity.pdbx_description
1 polymer ?
#
loop_
_entity_poly.entity_id
_entity_poly.type
_entity_poly.pdbx_seq_one_letter_code
_entity_poly.pdbx_strand_id
1 'polypeptide(L)'
;TIAVLALLFGEWVNRYFNFWGWTYFPINFVFPAVLVPGAILLDTFLMLSGSYLFTAIVGGMAWGLVFYPGNWPMIAPLHVPVEYNGMLMS
;
A
#
# COMPACT_ATOMS: atom_id res chain seq x y z
N THR A 1 13.46 -3.05 2.20
CA THR A 1 12.85 -2.96 0.85
C THR A 1 12.59 -4.30 0.16
N ILE A 2 13.57 -5.23 0.10
CA ILE A 2 13.42 -6.52 -0.63
C ILE A 2 12.15 -7.31 -0.22
N ALA A 3 11.89 -7.43 1.09
CA ALA A 3 10.70 -8.12 1.58
C ALA A 3 9.38 -7.52 1.04
N VAL A 4 9.31 -6.19 0.97
CA VAL A 4 8.14 -5.47 0.45
C VAL A 4 8.00 -5.66 -1.05
N LEU A 5 9.10 -5.63 -1.80
CA LEU A 5 9.05 -5.91 -3.24
C LEU A 5 8.61 -7.34 -3.54
N ALA A 6 9.09 -8.32 -2.77
CA ALA A 6 8.67 -9.71 -2.89
C ALA A 6 7.17 -9.90 -2.57
N LEU A 7 6.68 -9.26 -1.51
CA LEU A 7 5.27 -9.24 -1.16
C LEU A 7 4.43 -8.64 -2.30
N LEU A 8 4.77 -7.43 -2.74
CA LEU A 8 4.02 -6.74 -3.79
C LEU A 8 4.04 -7.50 -5.11
N PHE A 9 5.18 -8.12 -5.47
CA PHE A 9 5.25 -8.98 -6.64
C PHE A 9 4.28 -10.16 -6.53
N GLY A 10 4.30 -10.88 -5.41
CA GLY A 10 3.39 -12.00 -5.17
C GLY A 10 1.92 -11.56 -5.16
N GLU A 11 1.61 -10.42 -4.55
CA GLU A 11 0.27 -9.85 -4.58
C GLU A 11 -0.16 -9.52 -6.00
N TRP A 12 0.62 -8.75 -6.76
CA TRP A 12 0.27 -8.38 -8.14
C TRP A 12 0.08 -9.59 -9.04
N VAL A 13 0.95 -10.59 -8.96
CA VAL A 13 0.78 -11.87 -9.69
C VAL A 13 -0.57 -12.49 -9.35
N ASN A 14 -0.90 -12.59 -8.05
CA ASN A 14 -2.17 -13.17 -7.63
C ASN A 14 -3.40 -12.34 -8.06
N ARG A 15 -3.35 -11.01 -7.94
CA ARG A 15 -4.45 -10.11 -8.32
C ARG A 15 -4.72 -10.17 -9.82
N TYR A 16 -3.68 -10.25 -10.65
CA TYR A 16 -3.84 -10.34 -12.10
C TYR A 16 -4.31 -11.73 -12.56
N PHE A 17 -3.64 -12.81 -12.15
CA PHE A 17 -3.92 -14.13 -12.72
C PHE A 17 -5.11 -14.83 -12.07
N ASN A 18 -5.31 -14.68 -10.76
CA ASN A 18 -6.42 -15.33 -10.07
C ASN A 18 -7.63 -14.39 -9.97
N PHE A 19 -7.51 -13.24 -9.31
CA PHE A 19 -8.68 -12.38 -9.07
C PHE A 19 -9.27 -11.83 -10.37
N TRP A 20 -8.44 -11.26 -11.24
CA TRP A 20 -8.92 -10.77 -12.52
C TRP A 20 -9.03 -11.88 -13.57
N GLY A 21 -7.96 -12.67 -13.77
CA GLY A 21 -7.88 -13.66 -14.84
C GLY A 21 -8.81 -14.87 -14.69
N TRP A 22 -9.09 -15.31 -13.46
CA TRP A 22 -9.91 -16.50 -13.21
C TRP A 22 -11.29 -16.18 -12.64
N THR A 23 -11.38 -15.26 -11.69
CA THR A 23 -12.65 -14.91 -11.02
C THR A 23 -13.26 -13.57 -11.45
N TYR A 24 -12.63 -12.87 -12.40
CA TYR A 24 -13.15 -11.67 -13.08
C TYR A 24 -13.43 -10.46 -12.18
N PHE A 25 -12.79 -10.36 -11.01
CA PHE A 25 -12.87 -9.18 -10.17
C PHE A 25 -12.06 -8.01 -10.77
N PRO A 26 -12.66 -6.82 -10.94
CA PRO A 26 -11.97 -5.65 -11.48
C PRO A 26 -10.70 -5.30 -10.72
N ILE A 27 -9.60 -4.98 -11.42
CA ILE A 27 -8.30 -4.66 -10.78
C ILE A 27 -8.40 -3.43 -9.88
N ASN A 28 -9.23 -2.44 -10.23
CA ASN A 28 -9.51 -1.27 -9.38
C ASN A 28 -10.27 -1.62 -8.09
N PHE A 29 -10.79 -2.84 -7.93
CA PHE A 29 -11.37 -3.34 -6.68
C PHE A 29 -10.38 -4.15 -5.84
N VAL A 30 -9.39 -4.78 -6.50
CA VAL A 30 -8.50 -5.77 -5.86
C VAL A 30 -7.03 -5.37 -5.88
N PHE A 31 -6.66 -4.12 -6.12
CA PHE A 31 -5.26 -3.70 -6.11
C PHE A 31 -4.63 -3.81 -4.70
N PRO A 32 -3.33 -4.10 -4.58
CA PRO A 32 -2.63 -4.14 -3.30
C PRO A 32 -2.30 -2.74 -2.79
N ALA A 33 -1.94 -2.66 -1.51
CA ALA A 33 -1.50 -1.40 -0.88
C ALA A 33 -0.10 -0.97 -1.36
N VAL A 34 0.17 0.32 -1.27
CA VAL A 34 1.49 0.91 -1.54
C VAL A 34 2.32 0.90 -0.26
N LEU A 35 3.34 0.04 -0.21
CA LEU A 35 4.22 -0.15 0.96
C LEU A 35 5.67 0.32 0.73
N VAL A 36 6.04 0.58 -0.53
CA VAL A 36 7.41 0.90 -0.94
C VAL A 36 7.98 2.15 -0.23
N PRO A 37 7.25 3.28 -0.10
CA PRO A 37 7.77 4.47 0.55
C PRO A 37 8.19 4.23 2.00
N GLY A 38 7.36 3.51 2.77
CA GLY A 38 7.70 3.14 4.15
C GLY A 38 8.95 2.23 4.20
N ALA A 39 9.08 1.31 3.26
CA ALA A 39 10.21 0.37 3.19
C ALA A 39 11.53 1.08 2.93
N ILE A 40 11.53 2.07 2.05
CA ILE A 40 12.70 2.90 1.79
C ILE A 40 13.07 3.68 3.04
N LEU A 41 12.09 4.30 3.70
CA LEU A 41 12.34 5.06 4.94
C LEU A 41 12.94 4.18 6.04
N LEU A 42 12.37 3.00 6.31
CA LEU A 42 12.92 2.05 7.28
C LEU A 42 14.38 1.68 6.96
N ASP A 43 14.68 1.33 5.71
CA ASP A 43 16.04 0.99 5.29
C ASP A 43 16.99 2.20 5.46
N THR A 44 16.55 3.40 5.12
CA THR A 44 17.37 4.62 5.27
C THR A 44 17.65 4.97 6.73
N PHE A 45 16.67 4.84 7.63
CA PHE A 45 16.91 5.07 9.06
C PHE A 45 17.89 4.07 9.65
N LEU A 46 17.81 2.80 9.26
CA LEU A 46 18.78 1.79 9.69
C LEU A 46 20.17 2.07 9.14
N MET A 47 20.28 2.42 7.85
CA MET A 47 21.54 2.73 7.19
C MET A 47 22.23 3.96 7.81
N LEU A 48 21.49 5.03 8.12
CA LEU A 48 22.07 6.26 8.66
C LEU A 48 22.39 6.16 10.16
N SER A 49 21.57 5.46 10.93
CA SER A 49 21.76 5.37 12.39
C SER A 49 22.62 4.18 12.83
N GLY A 50 22.68 3.10 12.04
CA GLY A 50 23.29 1.82 12.42
C GLY A 50 22.63 1.13 13.62
N SER A 51 21.47 1.62 14.08
CA SER A 51 20.83 1.18 15.32
C SER A 51 19.41 0.65 15.09
N TYR A 52 19.20 -0.60 15.50
CA TYR A 52 17.87 -1.21 15.48
C TYR A 52 16.88 -0.51 16.41
N LEU A 53 17.33 -0.04 17.58
CA LEU A 53 16.46 0.68 18.53
C LEU A 53 15.97 2.00 17.93
N PHE A 54 16.87 2.75 17.31
CA PHE A 54 16.52 4.01 16.65
C PHE A 54 15.56 3.77 15.49
N THR A 55 15.84 2.75 14.66
CA THR A 55 14.98 2.36 13.53
C THR A 55 13.60 1.90 13.99
N ALA A 56 13.51 1.14 15.09
CA ALA A 56 12.23 0.68 15.62
C ALA A 56 11.32 1.84 16.05
N ILE A 57 11.89 2.87 16.68
CA ILE A 57 11.14 4.04 17.15
C ILE A 57 10.84 4.98 15.97
N VAL A 58 11.87 5.54 15.35
CA VAL A 58 11.73 6.61 14.35
C VAL A 58 11.31 6.03 13.00
N GLY A 59 11.95 4.95 12.57
CA GLY A 59 11.61 4.29 11.31
C GLY A 59 10.23 3.61 11.38
N GLY A 60 9.87 3.01 12.51
CA GLY A 60 8.53 2.48 12.75
C GLY A 60 7.45 3.56 12.71
N MET A 61 7.69 4.71 13.35
CA MET A 61 6.79 5.86 13.28
C MET A 61 6.67 6.40 11.85
N ALA A 62 7.78 6.56 11.14
CA ALA A 62 7.79 7.03 9.76
C ALA A 62 7.03 6.08 8.82
N TRP A 63 7.19 4.77 9.01
CA TRP A 63 6.43 3.75 8.27
C TRP A 63 4.91 3.95 8.44
N GLY A 64 4.44 4.10 9.68
CA GLY A 64 3.03 4.30 9.97
C GLY A 64 2.48 5.60 9.39
N LEU A 65 3.22 6.70 9.52
CA LEU A 65 2.79 8.03 9.07
C LEU A 65 2.71 8.14 7.53
N VAL A 66 3.62 7.50 6.81
CA VAL A 66 3.66 7.55 5.34
C VAL A 66 2.69 6.59 4.68
N PHE A 67 2.15 5.61 5.40
CA PHE A 67 1.27 4.60 4.82
C PHE A 67 0.04 5.22 4.14
N TYR A 68 -0.76 6.03 4.84
CA TYR A 68 -1.97 6.62 4.25
C TYR A 68 -1.66 7.64 3.15
N PRO A 69 -0.75 8.62 3.33
CA PRO A 69 -0.34 9.53 2.26
C PRO A 69 0.19 8.81 1.01
N GLY A 70 0.92 7.70 1.17
CA GLY A 70 1.42 6.91 0.05
C GLY A 70 0.34 6.15 -0.72
N ASN A 71 -0.75 5.79 -0.06
CA ASN A 71 -1.89 5.10 -0.69
C ASN A 71 -2.94 6.06 -1.24
N TRP A 72 -3.04 7.27 -0.69
CA TRP A 72 -4.06 8.26 -1.03
C TRP A 72 -4.21 8.51 -2.54
N PRO A 73 -3.14 8.70 -3.34
CA PRO A 73 -3.27 8.94 -4.78
C PRO A 73 -4.01 7.84 -5.55
N MET A 74 -3.95 6.59 -5.08
CA MET A 74 -4.63 5.45 -5.70
C MET A 74 -6.09 5.33 -5.24
N ILE A 75 -6.38 5.63 -3.98
CA ILE A 75 -7.71 5.40 -3.38
C ILE A 75 -8.63 6.62 -3.45
N ALA A 76 -8.09 7.84 -3.58
CA ALA A 76 -8.88 9.07 -3.59
C ALA A 76 -10.01 9.09 -4.64
N PRO A 77 -9.80 8.61 -5.89
CA PRO A 77 -10.86 8.58 -6.88
C PRO A 77 -12.05 7.68 -6.50
N LEU A 78 -11.83 6.70 -5.62
CA LEU A 78 -12.87 5.76 -5.14
C LEU A 78 -13.65 6.31 -3.93
N HIS A 79 -13.33 7.52 -3.46
CA HIS A 79 -14.01 8.17 -2.35
C HIS A 79 -14.85 9.37 -2.82
N VAL A 80 -14.97 9.57 -4.13
CA VAL A 80 -15.82 10.64 -4.69
C VAL A 80 -17.28 10.20 -4.55
N PRO A 81 -18.14 11.00 -3.91
CA PRO A 81 -19.51 10.60 -3.66
C PRO A 81 -20.32 10.48 -4.96
N VAL A 82 -21.15 9.45 -5.03
CA VAL A 82 -22.15 9.21 -6.07
C VAL A 82 -23.50 8.95 -5.41
N GLU A 83 -24.57 9.51 -5.98
CA GLU A 83 -25.93 9.18 -5.57
C GLU A 83 -26.41 7.94 -6.34
N TYR A 84 -26.84 6.92 -5.61
CA TYR A 84 -27.33 5.67 -6.16
C TYR A 84 -28.65 5.30 -5.49
N ASN A 85 -29.76 5.38 -6.24
CA ASN A 85 -31.11 5.07 -5.76
C ASN A 85 -31.51 5.79 -4.47
N GLY A 86 -31.21 7.08 -4.37
CA GLY A 86 -31.49 7.94 -3.22
C GLY A 86 -30.48 7.83 -2.07
N MET A 87 -29.43 7.02 -2.21
CA MET A 87 -28.39 6.82 -1.20
C MET A 87 -27.03 7.35 -1.67
N LEU A 88 -26.28 7.96 -0.76
CA LEU A 88 -24.90 8.38 -1.01
C LEU A 88 -23.96 7.18 -0.92
N MET A 89 -23.24 6.91 -2.00
CA MET A 89 -22.21 5.88 -2.12
C MET A 89 -20.88 6.52 -2.48
N SER A 90 -19.80 5.76 -2.39
CA SER A 90 -18.44 6.12 -2.84
C SER A 90 -18.01 5.24 -4.00
#